data_AF-A0A1A8NP60-F1
#
_entry.id   AF-A0A1A8NP60-F1
#
_cell.length_a   1.000
_cell.length_b   1.000
_cell.length_c   1.000
_cell.angle_alpha   90.00
_cell.angle_beta   90.00
_cell.angle_gamma   90.00
#
_symmetry.space_group_name_H-M   'P 1'
#
loop_
_entity.id
_entity.type
_entity.pdbx_description
1 polymer ?
#
loop_
_entity_poly.entity_id
_entity_poly.type
_entity_poly.pdbx_seq_one_letter_code
_entity_poly.pdbx_strand_id
1 'polypeptide(L)'
;THTHTQLTKPVLCSQDQDSQVQTASTTEDAEEDSSEHRARRPMNAFLLFCKRHRSLVRQEHPRLDNHGATKILADWWAVLE
;
A
#
# COMPACT_ATOMS: atom_id res chain seq x y z
N THR A 1 -36.38 38.31 -6.06
CA THR A 1 -35.47 37.41 -6.79
C THR A 1 -34.05 37.69 -6.33
N HIS A 2 -33.49 36.85 -5.46
CA HIS A 2 -32.10 36.98 -5.02
C HIS A 2 -31.38 35.68 -5.36
N THR A 3 -30.51 35.76 -6.35
CA THR A 3 -29.51 34.76 -6.69
C THR A 3 -28.35 34.90 -5.72
N HIS A 4 -28.04 33.88 -4.93
CA HIS A 4 -26.74 33.77 -4.28
C HIS A 4 -26.17 32.38 -4.52
N THR A 5 -25.27 32.31 -5.50
CA THR A 5 -24.36 31.20 -5.74
C THR A 5 -23.28 31.24 -4.66
N GLN A 6 -23.31 30.33 -3.68
CA GLN A 6 -22.18 30.10 -2.78
C GLN A 6 -21.53 28.75 -3.15
N LEU A 7 -20.53 28.83 -4.01
CA LEU A 7 -19.47 27.84 -4.09
C LEU A 7 -18.52 28.10 -2.92
N THR A 8 -18.29 27.11 -2.05
CA THR A 8 -16.96 26.68 -1.54
C THR A 8 -17.04 25.93 -0.20
N LYS A 9 -16.15 24.91 -0.12
CA LYS A 9 -15.60 24.17 1.05
C LYS A 9 -16.35 22.89 1.50
N PRO A 10 -15.80 21.70 1.20
CA PRO A 10 -15.83 20.60 2.14
C PRO A 10 -14.62 20.72 3.08
N VAL A 11 -14.88 21.08 4.33
CA VAL A 11 -13.94 20.91 5.45
C VAL A 11 -14.60 19.92 6.40
N LEU A 12 -13.96 18.77 6.60
CA LEU A 12 -13.48 18.30 7.91
C LEU A 12 -13.51 16.76 8.01
N CYS A 13 -12.31 16.20 8.05
CA CYS A 13 -11.83 15.16 8.96
C CYS A 13 -12.89 14.19 9.54
N SER A 14 -12.84 12.94 9.08
CA SER A 14 -13.13 11.79 9.94
C SER A 14 -11.80 11.11 10.28
N GLN A 15 -11.33 11.39 11.48
CA GLN A 15 -10.45 10.50 12.22
C GLN A 15 -11.29 9.29 12.61
N ASP A 16 -10.85 8.11 12.22
CA ASP A 16 -11.04 6.90 13.03
C ASP A 16 -9.68 6.23 13.12
N GLN A 17 -9.09 6.45 14.28
CA GLN A 17 -7.88 5.84 14.77
C GLN A 17 -8.34 4.63 15.59
N ASP A 18 -8.11 3.42 15.11
CA ASP A 18 -7.90 2.29 16.01
C ASP A 18 -6.70 1.48 15.56
N SER A 19 -5.91 1.13 16.56
CA SER A 19 -4.59 0.54 16.44
C SER A 19 -4.73 -0.96 16.27
N GLN A 20 -4.12 -1.52 15.23
CA GLN A 20 -3.43 -2.79 15.42
C GLN A 20 -2.20 -2.87 14.54
N VAL A 21 -1.08 -2.53 15.18
CA VAL A 21 0.24 -3.01 14.83
C VAL A 21 0.22 -4.54 14.77
N GLN A 22 0.32 -5.11 13.57
CA GLN A 22 0.85 -6.45 13.37
C GLN A 22 1.99 -6.36 12.36
N THR A 23 3.16 -5.99 12.87
CA THR A 23 4.43 -6.35 12.25
C THR A 23 4.77 -7.76 12.71
N ALA A 24 4.51 -8.74 11.85
CA ALA A 24 5.14 -10.05 11.96
C ALA A 24 5.50 -10.54 10.56
N SER A 25 6.79 -10.49 10.26
CA SER A 25 7.46 -11.40 9.32
C SER A 25 6.99 -12.83 9.63
N THR A 26 6.64 -13.66 8.66
CA THR A 26 7.57 -14.43 7.81
C THR A 26 6.76 -15.18 6.75
N THR A 27 7.40 -15.50 5.61
CA THR A 27 7.12 -16.63 4.68
C THR A 27 5.70 -17.21 4.61
N GLU A 28 5.00 -17.38 3.51
CA GLU A 28 5.25 -17.57 2.08
C GLU A 28 3.83 -17.73 1.50
N ASP A 29 3.62 -17.33 0.24
CA ASP A 29 2.57 -17.85 -0.65
C ASP A 29 1.29 -18.44 -0.02
N ALA A 30 0.40 -17.59 0.51
CA ALA A 30 -1.02 -17.92 0.71
C ALA A 30 -1.81 -16.65 1.04
N GLU A 31 -2.65 -16.22 0.09
CA GLU A 31 -4.01 -15.78 0.33
C GLU A 31 -4.28 -15.05 1.66
N GLU A 32 -4.07 -13.72 1.70
CA GLU A 32 -4.83 -12.88 2.62
C GLU A 32 -6.15 -12.47 1.95
N ASP A 33 -7.01 -13.46 1.75
CA ASP A 33 -8.45 -13.28 1.59
C ASP A 33 -9.11 -13.03 2.95
N SER A 34 -8.54 -12.12 3.76
CA SER A 34 -9.04 -11.80 5.12
C SER A 34 -9.41 -10.32 5.31
N SER A 35 -9.69 -9.62 4.20
CA SER A 35 -10.46 -8.37 4.23
C SER A 35 -11.70 -8.49 3.32
N GLU A 36 -12.37 -9.63 3.40
CA GLU A 36 -13.40 -10.13 2.48
C GLU A 36 -14.63 -9.20 2.27
N HIS A 37 -14.81 -8.13 3.05
CA HIS A 37 -15.97 -7.22 2.91
C HIS A 37 -15.67 -5.75 2.67
N ARG A 38 -14.40 -5.34 2.73
CA ARG A 38 -14.06 -3.99 2.26
C ARG A 38 -13.87 -4.06 0.76
N ALA A 39 -14.58 -3.21 0.00
CA ALA A 39 -14.33 -3.06 -1.44
C ALA A 39 -12.83 -2.80 -1.68
N ARG A 40 -12.08 -3.87 -2.03
CA ARG A 40 -10.62 -3.78 -2.19
C ARG A 40 -10.33 -3.00 -3.47
N ARG A 41 -9.34 -2.11 -3.41
CA ARG A 41 -8.81 -1.46 -4.61
C ARG A 41 -8.09 -2.53 -5.45
N PRO A 42 -8.26 -2.56 -6.77
CA PRO A 42 -7.38 -3.38 -7.61
C PRO A 42 -5.93 -2.95 -7.36
N MET A 43 -5.01 -3.91 -7.37
CA MET A 43 -3.59 -3.61 -7.19
C MET A 43 -3.10 -2.74 -8.34
N ASN A 44 -2.49 -1.60 -8.00
CA ASN A 44 -1.84 -0.76 -9.01
C ASN A 44 -0.67 -1.52 -9.67
N ALA A 45 -0.20 -1.03 -10.82
CA ALA A 45 0.88 -1.67 -11.59
C ALA A 45 2.16 -1.90 -10.77
N PHE A 46 2.51 -0.93 -9.92
CA PHE A 46 3.67 -1.05 -9.03
C PHE A 46 3.50 -2.14 -7.96
N LEU A 47 2.30 -2.38 -7.45
CA LEU A 47 2.03 -3.46 -6.49
C LEU A 47 2.13 -4.83 -7.15
N LEU A 48 1.70 -4.96 -8.42
CA LEU A 48 1.94 -6.17 -9.22
C LEU A 48 3.44 -6.42 -9.43
N PHE A 49 4.20 -5.36 -9.71
CA PHE A 49 5.66 -5.40 -9.79
C PHE A 49 6.30 -5.85 -8.48
N CYS A 50 5.89 -5.23 -7.36
CA CYS A 50 6.35 -5.59 -6.02
C CYS A 50 6.09 -7.07 -5.72
N LYS A 51 4.90 -7.58 -6.04
CA LYS A 51 4.53 -8.99 -5.80
C LYS A 51 5.52 -9.96 -6.46
N ARG A 52 5.98 -9.66 -7.69
CA ARG A 52 6.92 -10.50 -8.44
C ARG A 52 8.36 -10.41 -7.92
N HIS A 53 8.82 -9.21 -7.55
CA HIS A 53 10.24 -8.97 -7.26
C HIS A 53 10.58 -9.03 -5.77
N ARG A 54 9.59 -9.09 -4.88
CA ARG A 54 9.80 -9.09 -3.42
C ARG A 54 10.53 -10.32 -2.90
N SER A 55 10.32 -11.49 -3.50
CA SER A 55 11.05 -12.72 -3.15
C SER A 55 12.54 -12.59 -3.44
N LEU A 56 12.90 -12.04 -4.60
CA LEU A 56 14.28 -11.74 -5.00
C LEU A 56 14.97 -10.81 -4.01
N VAL A 57 14.32 -9.70 -3.64
CA VAL A 57 14.86 -8.74 -2.67
C VAL A 57 15.10 -9.40 -1.30
N ARG A 58 14.21 -10.29 -0.85
CA ARG A 58 14.37 -11.03 0.41
C ARG A 58 15.45 -12.10 0.35
N GLN A 59 15.70 -12.71 -0.80
CA GLN A 59 16.77 -13.68 -0.99
C GLN A 59 18.14 -13.00 -0.89
N GLU A 60 18.30 -11.84 -1.53
CA GLU A 60 19.55 -11.06 -1.51
C GLU A 60 19.75 -10.34 -0.17
N HIS A 61 18.66 -9.88 0.45
CA HIS A 61 18.70 -9.11 1.69
C HIS A 61 17.83 -9.76 2.78
N PRO A 62 18.24 -10.92 3.33
CA PRO A 62 17.42 -11.70 4.27
C PRO A 62 17.21 -11.03 5.63
N ARG A 63 18.05 -10.06 6.00
CA ARG A 63 17.95 -9.28 7.25
C ARG A 63 17.28 -7.92 7.07
N LEU A 64 16.76 -7.63 5.88
CA LEU A 64 16.22 -6.32 5.55
C LEU A 64 14.73 -6.24 5.91
N ASP A 65 14.37 -5.16 6.60
CA ASP A 65 13.00 -4.89 6.99
C ASP A 65 12.14 -4.46 5.79
N ASN A 66 10.81 -4.47 5.99
CA ASN A 66 9.83 -4.09 4.97
C ASN A 66 10.06 -2.69 4.38
N HIS A 67 10.53 -1.75 5.20
CA HIS A 67 10.87 -0.40 4.75
C HIS A 67 12.04 -0.40 3.77
N GLY A 68 13.10 -1.13 4.10
CA GLY A 68 14.27 -1.28 3.22
C GLY A 68 13.90 -1.99 1.93
N ALA A 69 13.14 -3.09 2.02
CA ALA A 69 12.71 -3.83 0.83
C ALA A 69 11.82 -2.98 -0.10
N THR A 70 10.93 -2.16 0.46
CA THR A 70 10.08 -1.24 -0.33
C THR A 70 10.90 -0.18 -1.04
N LYS A 71 11.98 0.31 -0.41
CA LYS A 71 12.90 1.27 -1.03
C LYS A 71 13.61 0.67 -2.24
N ILE A 72 14.18 -0.52 -2.10
CA ILE A 72 14.85 -1.22 -3.20
C ILE A 72 13.90 -1.46 -4.37
N LEU A 73 12.67 -1.91 -4.08
CA LEU A 73 11.65 -2.13 -5.12
C LEU A 73 11.24 -0.83 -5.83
N ALA A 74 11.13 0.27 -5.09
CA ALA A 74 10.85 1.58 -5.69
C ALA A 74 12.00 2.04 -6.59
N ASP A 75 13.24 1.85 -6.16
CA ASP A 75 14.43 2.20 -6.95
C ASP A 75 14.52 1.36 -8.24
N TRP A 76 14.20 0.05 -8.18
CA TRP A 76 14.13 -0.82 -9.37
C TRP A 76 13.01 -0.40 -10.32
N TRP A 77 11.83 -0.07 -9.78
CA TRP A 77 10.71 0.38 -10.60
C TRP A 77 11.00 1.72 -11.29
N ALA A 78 11.72 2.63 -10.63
CA ALA A 78 12.07 3.93 -11.18
C ALA A 78 12.99 3.85 -12.42
N VAL A 79 13.66 2.72 -12.63
CA VAL A 79 14.54 2.48 -13.80
C VAL A 79 13.93 1.53 -14.85
N LEU A 80 12.71 1.04 -14.62
CA LEU A 80 11.94 0.33 -15.66
C LEU A 80 11.29 1.39 -16.57
N GLU A 81 11.79 1.51 -17.81
CA GLU A 81 11.09 2.21 -18.90
C GLU A 81 9.77 1.53 -19.27
#